data_AF-A0A3A4A1B3-F1
#
_entry.id   AF-A0A3A4A1B3-F1
#
_cell.length_a   1.000
_cell.length_b   1.000
_cell.length_c   1.000
_cell.angle_alpha   90.00
_cell.angle_beta   90.00
_cell.angle_gamma   90.00
#
_symmetry.space_group_name_H-M   'P 1'
#
loop_
_entity.id
_entity.type
_entity.pdbx_description
1 polymer ?
#
loop_
_entity_poly.entity_id
_entity_poly.type
_entity_poly.pdbx_seq_one_letter_code
_entity_poly.pdbx_strand_id
1 'polypeptide(L)'
;MTGTPLRGHALALAALEAIREDPGGFDPTSWRCGSTMCFGGWAATLAGGRWLVTPDEDGDLRLLPNGEYASGASFYAQHLLLADSEIDPERYITSEYGYRVIHVGERAAITLGLDPDLDHVYEASRLFHPDNTFWTLARLIEAAYTERAEA
;
A
#
# COMPACT_ATOMS: atom_id res chain seq x y z
N MET A 1 18.61 -1.00 -13.28
CA MET A 1 18.00 -2.14 -14.01
C MET A 1 16.51 -1.89 -14.06
N THR A 2 15.99 -1.54 -15.24
CA THR A 2 14.55 -1.29 -15.47
C THR A 2 13.86 -2.64 -15.71
N GLY A 3 13.62 -3.40 -14.64
CA GLY A 3 12.70 -4.53 -14.70
C GLY A 3 11.26 -4.02 -14.71
N THR A 4 10.36 -4.72 -15.41
CA THR A 4 8.93 -4.44 -15.35
C THR A 4 8.48 -4.45 -13.88
N PRO A 5 7.80 -3.39 -13.39
CA PRO A 5 7.29 -3.36 -12.02
C PRO A 5 6.41 -4.59 -11.75
N LEU A 6 6.60 -5.24 -10.59
CA LEU A 6 5.73 -6.35 -10.18
C LEU A 6 4.28 -5.84 -10.05
N ARG A 7 3.33 -6.64 -10.52
CA ARG A 7 1.89 -6.38 -10.48
C ARG A 7 1.11 -7.68 -10.24
N GLY A 8 -0.15 -7.55 -9.83
CA GLY A 8 -1.07 -8.69 -9.67
C GLY A 8 -0.59 -9.73 -8.66
N HIS A 9 -0.80 -11.00 -8.98
CA HIS A 9 -0.43 -12.12 -8.12
C HIS A 9 1.07 -12.14 -7.79
N ALA A 10 1.93 -11.83 -8.76
CA ALA A 10 3.37 -11.80 -8.54
C ALA A 10 3.79 -10.74 -7.50
N LEU A 11 3.13 -9.58 -7.50
CA LEU A 11 3.33 -8.56 -6.47
C LEU A 11 2.80 -9.02 -5.10
N ALA A 12 1.65 -9.70 -5.07
CA ALA A 12 1.09 -10.23 -3.83
C ALA A 12 2.04 -11.22 -3.16
N LEU A 13 2.61 -12.15 -3.93
CA LEU A 13 3.59 -13.12 -3.45
C LEU A 13 4.89 -12.45 -3.00
N ALA A 14 5.37 -11.44 -3.73
CA ALA A 14 6.56 -10.69 -3.33
C ALA A 14 6.34 -9.91 -2.02
N ALA A 15 5.17 -9.33 -1.82
CA ALA A 15 4.82 -8.65 -0.56
C ALA A 15 4.73 -9.62 0.61
N LEU A 16 4.13 -10.80 0.40
CA LEU A 16 4.10 -11.86 1.41
C LEU A 16 5.51 -12.32 1.77
N GLU A 17 6.37 -12.53 0.77
CA GLU A 17 7.76 -12.93 0.98
C GLU A 17 8.56 -11.87 1.75
N ALA A 18 8.40 -10.58 1.42
CA ALA A 18 9.06 -9.51 2.16
C ALA A 18 8.64 -9.46 3.64
N ILE A 19 7.35 -9.68 3.94
CA ILE A 19 6.84 -9.81 5.32
C ILE A 19 7.44 -11.04 6.01
N ARG A 20 7.68 -12.13 5.29
CA ARG A 20 8.31 -13.33 5.84
C ARG A 20 9.78 -13.08 6.22
N GLU A 21 10.49 -12.32 5.41
CA GLU A 21 11.89 -11.97 5.61
C GLU A 21 12.08 -10.95 6.75
N ASP A 22 11.13 -10.02 6.90
CA ASP A 22 11.10 -9.05 8.01
C ASP A 22 9.73 -9.02 8.71
N PRO A 23 9.45 -9.98 9.62
CA PRO A 23 8.19 -10.02 10.34
C PRO A 23 8.03 -8.84 11.32
N GLY A 24 9.12 -8.17 11.72
CA GLY A 24 9.08 -7.01 12.60
C GLY A 24 8.57 -5.75 11.91
N GLY A 25 8.71 -5.68 10.58
CA GLY A 25 8.19 -4.60 9.74
C GLY A 25 6.71 -4.74 9.36
N PHE A 26 6.03 -5.81 9.79
CA PHE A 26 4.63 -6.04 9.46
C PHE A 26 3.69 -5.63 10.61
N ASP A 27 2.79 -4.70 10.31
CA ASP A 27 1.70 -4.29 11.19
C ASP A 27 0.40 -4.22 10.38
N PRO A 28 -0.52 -5.19 10.51
CA PRO A 28 -1.76 -5.19 9.74
C PRO A 28 -2.70 -4.04 10.09
N THR A 29 -2.50 -3.38 11.25
CA THR A 29 -3.41 -2.34 11.77
C THR A 29 -3.08 -0.94 11.25
N SER A 30 -1.93 -0.75 10.61
CA SER A 30 -1.51 0.53 10.07
C SER A 30 -1.04 0.41 8.62
N TRP A 31 -1.55 1.27 7.75
CA TRP A 31 -1.07 1.32 6.36
C TRP A 31 0.44 1.54 6.29
N ARG A 32 0.94 2.48 7.10
CA ARG A 32 2.35 2.70 7.39
C ARG A 32 2.48 3.50 8.69
N CYS A 33 3.30 3.02 9.62
CA CYS A 33 3.62 3.70 10.88
C CYS A 33 5.12 3.61 11.14
N GLY A 34 5.85 4.72 10.95
CA GLY A 34 7.31 4.73 11.09
C GLY A 34 7.98 3.66 10.22
N SER A 35 8.47 2.60 10.87
CA SER A 35 9.15 1.45 10.25
C SER A 35 8.25 0.27 9.91
N THR A 36 6.98 0.26 10.31
CA THR A 36 6.05 -0.85 10.03
C THR A 36 5.02 -0.48 8.97
N MET A 37 4.46 -1.49 8.31
CA MET A 37 3.37 -1.31 7.34
C MET A 37 2.51 -2.56 7.22
N CYS A 38 1.24 -2.38 6.85
CA CYS A 38 0.34 -3.49 6.54
C CYS A 38 0.66 -4.08 5.16
N PHE A 39 -0.06 -5.13 4.78
CA PHE A 39 0.11 -5.79 3.49
C PHE A 39 -0.05 -4.83 2.30
N GLY A 40 -1.02 -3.91 2.37
CA GLY A 40 -1.21 -2.89 1.33
C GLY A 40 -0.02 -1.92 1.24
N GLY A 41 0.56 -1.52 2.38
CA GLY A 41 1.76 -0.69 2.42
C GLY A 41 3.00 -1.39 1.84
N TRP A 42 3.18 -2.67 2.16
CA TRP A 42 4.24 -3.50 1.55
C TRP A 42 4.06 -3.62 0.03
N ALA A 43 2.85 -3.96 -0.43
CA ALA A 43 2.54 -4.08 -1.85
C ALA A 43 2.78 -2.75 -2.60
N ALA A 44 2.31 -1.63 -2.05
CA ALA A 44 2.51 -0.32 -2.66
C ALA A 44 4.00 0.07 -2.73
N THR A 45 4.78 -0.22 -1.67
CA THR A 45 6.22 0.08 -1.63
C THR A 45 6.98 -0.75 -2.65
N LEU A 46 6.74 -2.07 -2.70
CA LEU A 46 7.38 -2.97 -3.68
C LEU A 46 6.96 -2.67 -5.13
N ALA A 47 5.75 -2.12 -5.32
CA ALA A 47 5.27 -1.66 -6.61
C ALA A 47 5.95 -0.37 -7.11
N GLY A 48 6.84 0.25 -6.32
CA GLY A 48 7.52 1.51 -6.62
C GLY A 48 6.76 2.76 -6.14
N GLY A 49 5.78 2.60 -5.25
CA GLY A 49 5.00 3.70 -4.69
C GLY A 49 5.88 4.68 -3.91
N ARG A 50 5.66 5.97 -4.13
CA ARG A 50 6.34 7.05 -3.40
C ARG A 50 5.37 7.63 -2.38
N TRP A 51 5.68 7.52 -1.10
CA TRP A 51 4.86 8.07 -0.03
C TRP A 51 4.89 9.60 -0.03
N LEU A 52 3.76 10.22 0.31
CA LEU A 52 3.66 11.68 0.42
C LEU A 52 4.59 12.19 1.52
N VAL A 53 4.61 11.50 2.66
CA VAL A 53 5.49 11.83 3.79
C VAL A 53 6.62 10.81 3.95
N THR A 54 7.77 11.33 4.34
CA THR A 54 8.97 10.55 4.67
C THR A 54 9.40 10.81 6.12
N PRO A 55 10.18 9.89 6.73
CA PRO A 55 10.69 10.09 8.08
C PRO A 55 11.57 11.35 8.17
N ASP A 56 11.43 12.12 9.25
CA ASP A 56 12.39 13.16 9.62
C ASP A 56 13.61 12.58 10.36
N GLU A 57 14.46 13.45 10.90
CA GLU A 57 15.67 13.05 11.64
C GLU A 57 15.38 12.21 12.90
N ASP A 58 14.17 12.36 13.46
CA ASP A 58 13.69 11.60 14.63
C ASP A 58 12.94 10.32 14.22
N GLY A 59 12.73 10.09 12.92
CA GLY A 59 12.00 8.95 12.38
C GLY A 59 10.50 9.17 12.23
N ASP A 60 9.99 10.36 12.53
CA ASP A 60 8.56 10.70 12.42
C ASP A 60 8.18 10.96 10.95
N LEU A 61 7.09 10.32 10.48
CA LEU A 61 6.61 10.47 9.10
C LEU A 61 5.95 11.84 8.85
N ARG A 62 6.78 12.87 8.61
CA ARG A 62 6.34 14.27 8.54
C ARG A 62 6.90 15.09 7.38
N LEU A 63 7.95 14.63 6.70
CA LEU A 63 8.59 15.42 5.64
C LEU A 63 7.89 15.24 4.30
N LEU A 64 7.41 16.35 3.74
CA LEU A 64 6.88 16.44 2.38
C LEU A 64 8.02 16.39 1.34
N PRO A 65 7.73 16.16 0.05
CA PRO A 65 8.75 16.07 -0.99
C PRO A 65 9.62 17.32 -1.18
N ASN A 66 9.11 18.51 -0.81
CA ASN A 66 9.85 19.77 -0.83
C ASN A 66 10.71 19.99 0.43
N GLY A 67 10.74 19.04 1.37
CA GLY A 67 11.47 19.13 2.64
C GLY A 67 10.74 19.92 3.72
N GLU A 68 9.54 20.42 3.46
CA GLU A 68 8.72 21.07 4.49
C GLU A 68 8.05 20.03 5.39
N TYR A 69 7.77 20.41 6.63
CA TYR A 69 6.95 19.60 7.52
C TYR A 69 5.48 19.68 7.08
N ALA A 70 4.82 18.53 6.99
CA ALA A 70 3.37 18.45 6.89
C ALA A 70 2.78 19.09 8.16
N SER A 71 2.38 20.36 8.06
CA SER A 71 1.87 21.13 9.20
C SER A 71 0.64 20.43 9.77
N GLY A 72 0.71 20.04 11.04
CA GLY A 72 -0.37 19.31 11.71
C GLY A 72 -0.56 17.87 11.22
N ALA A 73 0.52 17.24 10.72
CA ALA A 73 0.59 15.86 10.21
C ALA A 73 -0.61 15.03 10.63
N SER A 74 -1.68 15.09 9.83
CA SER A 74 -2.82 14.25 10.08
C SER A 74 -2.29 12.82 9.88
N PHE A 75 -2.68 11.91 10.77
CA PHE A 75 -2.39 10.47 10.58
C PHE A 75 -2.76 10.00 9.16
N TYR A 76 -3.70 10.71 8.52
CA TYR A 76 -4.08 10.52 7.13
C TYR A 76 -2.94 10.71 6.11
N ALA A 77 -2.01 11.67 6.29
CA ALA A 77 -0.90 11.88 5.36
C ALA A 77 0.02 10.65 5.22
N GLN A 78 0.09 9.84 6.28
CA GLN A 78 0.85 8.58 6.31
C GLN A 78 0.19 7.49 5.46
N HIS A 79 -1.06 7.68 5.02
CA HIS A 79 -1.78 6.76 4.16
C HIS A 79 -1.75 7.20 2.69
N LEU A 80 -1.02 8.26 2.35
CA LEU A 80 -1.02 8.85 1.02
C LEU A 80 0.28 8.55 0.26
N LEU A 81 0.13 8.26 -1.02
CA LEU A 81 1.20 8.13 -1.99
C LEU A 81 1.09 9.28 -3.00
N LEU A 82 2.22 9.72 -3.55
CA LEU A 82 2.24 10.59 -4.72
C LEU A 82 1.62 9.84 -5.89
N ALA A 83 0.61 10.47 -6.50
CA ALA A 83 -0.12 9.90 -7.62
C ALA A 83 0.80 9.69 -8.83
N ASP A 84 0.54 8.62 -9.58
CA ASP A 84 1.22 8.25 -10.81
C ASP A 84 0.18 8.13 -11.91
N SER A 85 0.16 9.08 -12.85
CA SER A 85 -0.86 9.15 -13.89
C SER A 85 -0.84 7.97 -14.87
N GLU A 86 0.22 7.16 -14.90
CA GLU A 86 0.27 5.94 -15.73
C GLU A 86 -0.43 4.75 -15.07
N ILE A 87 -0.58 4.78 -13.74
CA ILE A 87 -1.12 3.67 -12.94
C ILE A 87 -2.48 4.05 -12.34
N ASP A 88 -2.62 5.28 -11.88
CA ASP A 88 -3.74 5.74 -11.07
C ASP A 88 -4.86 6.32 -11.93
N PRO A 89 -6.07 5.78 -11.85
CA PRO A 89 -7.25 6.41 -12.41
C PRO A 89 -7.53 7.76 -11.73
N GLU A 90 -7.81 8.79 -12.54
CA GLU A 90 -8.04 10.17 -12.06
C GLU A 90 -9.11 10.26 -10.97
N ARG A 91 -10.11 9.37 -10.99
CA ARG A 91 -11.20 9.34 -9.99
C ARG A 91 -10.74 9.06 -8.55
N TYR A 92 -9.56 8.47 -8.37
CA TYR A 92 -8.98 8.19 -7.04
C TYR A 92 -7.89 9.19 -6.64
N ILE A 93 -7.55 10.12 -7.53
CA ILE A 93 -6.52 11.12 -7.26
C ILE A 93 -7.17 12.32 -6.58
N THR A 94 -6.61 12.71 -5.43
CA THR A 94 -6.96 13.94 -4.71
C THR A 94 -5.76 14.87 -4.63
N SER A 95 -5.90 16.01 -3.93
CA SER A 95 -4.81 16.98 -3.74
C SER A 95 -4.62 17.25 -2.26
N GLU A 96 -3.40 17.03 -1.75
CA GLU A 96 -3.02 17.27 -0.36
C GLU A 96 -1.67 17.98 -0.31
N TYR A 97 -1.57 19.06 0.48
CA TYR A 97 -0.36 19.89 0.59
C TYR A 97 0.19 20.37 -0.78
N GLY A 98 -0.68 20.55 -1.78
CA GLY A 98 -0.29 20.92 -3.14
C GLY A 98 0.23 19.78 -4.02
N TYR A 99 0.23 18.54 -3.52
CA TYR A 99 0.60 17.34 -4.28
C TYR A 99 -0.63 16.57 -4.72
N ARG A 100 -0.55 15.99 -5.92
CA ARG A 100 -1.51 14.98 -6.38
C ARG A 100 -1.22 13.67 -5.68
N VAL A 101 -2.22 13.12 -5.01
CA VAL A 101 -2.06 11.96 -4.13
C VAL A 101 -3.13 10.93 -4.36
N ILE A 102 -2.84 9.70 -3.99
CA ILE A 102 -3.79 8.58 -3.93
C ILE A 102 -3.62 7.92 -2.57
N HIS A 103 -4.72 7.47 -1.98
CA HIS A 103 -4.65 6.70 -0.76
C HIS A 103 -4.11 5.28 -1.04
N VAL A 104 -3.31 4.76 -0.12
CA VAL A 104 -2.50 3.56 -0.31
C VAL A 104 -3.34 2.30 -0.51
N GLY A 105 -4.52 2.22 0.11
CA GLY A 105 -5.45 1.10 -0.10
C GLY A 105 -5.85 0.96 -1.58
N GLU A 106 -6.20 2.07 -2.22
CA GLU A 106 -6.60 2.14 -3.63
C GLU A 106 -5.42 1.80 -4.53
N ARG A 107 -4.24 2.41 -4.30
CA ARG A 107 -3.03 2.08 -5.08
C ARG A 107 -2.65 0.62 -4.93
N ALA A 108 -2.71 0.07 -3.72
CA ALA A 108 -2.41 -1.34 -3.47
C ALA A 108 -3.40 -2.24 -4.21
N ALA A 109 -4.71 -1.96 -4.14
CA ALA A 109 -5.72 -2.70 -4.90
C ALA A 109 -5.43 -2.67 -6.40
N ILE A 110 -5.22 -1.48 -6.99
CA ILE A 110 -4.91 -1.32 -8.42
C ILE A 110 -3.66 -2.12 -8.83
N THR A 111 -2.58 -2.01 -8.07
CA THR A 111 -1.31 -2.67 -8.41
C THR A 111 -1.34 -4.18 -8.20
N LEU A 112 -2.18 -4.67 -7.29
CA LEU A 112 -2.55 -6.07 -7.12
C LEU A 112 -3.59 -6.53 -8.17
N GLY A 113 -4.06 -5.64 -9.04
CA GLY A 113 -5.11 -5.93 -10.02
C GLY A 113 -6.48 -6.18 -9.39
N LEU A 114 -6.67 -5.87 -8.12
CA LEU A 114 -7.94 -5.93 -7.42
C LEU A 114 -8.81 -4.73 -7.81
N ASP A 115 -10.10 -4.78 -7.49
CA ASP A 115 -11.01 -3.67 -7.76
C ASP A 115 -10.95 -2.65 -6.60
N PRO A 116 -10.39 -1.45 -6.80
CA PRO A 116 -10.33 -0.44 -5.74
C PRO A 116 -11.70 0.07 -5.25
N ASP A 117 -12.80 -0.20 -5.96
CA ASP A 117 -14.16 0.15 -5.50
C ASP A 117 -14.73 -0.88 -4.50
N LEU A 118 -14.09 -2.04 -4.33
CA LEU A 118 -14.47 -3.04 -3.34
C LEU A 118 -13.74 -2.82 -2.01
N ASP A 119 -14.47 -3.02 -0.91
CA ASP A 119 -13.89 -2.96 0.43
C ASP A 119 -13.03 -4.20 0.70
N HIS A 120 -11.74 -4.15 0.32
CA HIS A 120 -10.75 -5.18 0.62
C HIS A 120 -10.26 -5.21 2.08
N VAL A 121 -10.80 -4.32 2.93
CA VAL A 121 -10.56 -4.35 4.38
C VAL A 121 -11.57 -5.29 5.01
N TYR A 122 -12.86 -4.99 4.94
CA TYR A 122 -13.89 -5.74 5.67
C TYR A 122 -14.67 -6.74 4.81
N GLU A 123 -14.67 -6.56 3.49
CA GLU A 123 -15.40 -7.36 2.52
C GLU A 123 -14.44 -7.96 1.46
N ALA A 124 -15.00 -8.46 0.36
CA ALA A 124 -14.27 -9.04 -0.77
C ALA A 124 -13.13 -9.97 -0.34
N SER A 125 -11.88 -9.66 -0.72
CA SER A 125 -10.72 -10.49 -0.42
C SER A 125 -10.18 -10.35 1.01
N ARG A 126 -10.59 -9.31 1.75
CA ARG A 126 -10.11 -8.98 3.11
C ARG A 126 -8.58 -8.91 3.24
N LEU A 127 -7.85 -8.65 2.15
CA LEU A 127 -6.38 -8.66 2.15
C LEU A 127 -5.77 -7.53 3.00
N PHE A 128 -6.53 -6.47 3.27
CA PHE A 128 -6.10 -5.33 4.06
C PHE A 128 -6.71 -5.31 5.47
N HIS A 129 -7.33 -6.41 5.91
CA HIS A 129 -7.97 -6.48 7.22
C HIS A 129 -6.94 -6.41 8.37
N PRO A 130 -7.21 -5.66 9.46
CA PRO A 130 -6.28 -5.48 10.58
C PRO A 130 -5.98 -6.75 11.38
N ASP A 131 -6.85 -7.77 11.31
CA ASP A 131 -6.63 -9.06 11.97
C ASP A 131 -5.78 -10.04 11.15
N ASN A 132 -5.28 -9.63 9.99
CA ASN A 132 -4.51 -10.51 9.13
C ASN A 132 -3.15 -10.84 9.76
N THR A 133 -2.92 -12.13 9.99
CA THR A 133 -1.59 -12.68 10.23
C THR A 133 -0.93 -13.03 8.90
N PHE A 134 0.39 -13.26 8.92
CA PHE A 134 1.12 -13.83 7.78
C PHE A 134 0.42 -15.06 7.18
N TRP A 135 0.01 -16.02 8.03
CA TRP A 135 -0.66 -17.25 7.58
C TRP A 135 -2.07 -17.03 7.04
N THR A 136 -2.76 -15.99 7.51
CA THR A 136 -4.05 -15.59 6.95
C THR A 136 -3.85 -14.98 5.56
N LEU A 137 -2.87 -14.08 5.40
CA LEU A 137 -2.55 -13.46 4.11
C LEU A 137 -2.18 -14.52 3.06
N ALA A 138 -1.33 -15.49 3.40
CA ALA A 138 -0.96 -16.57 2.48
C ALA A 138 -2.18 -17.30 1.91
N ARG A 139 -3.17 -17.61 2.76
CA ARG A 139 -4.42 -18.27 2.32
C ARG A 139 -5.33 -17.35 1.50
N LEU A 140 -5.45 -16.08 1.91
CA LEU A 140 -6.29 -15.11 1.20
C LEU A 140 -5.75 -14.77 -0.20
N ILE A 141 -4.43 -14.69 -0.35
CA ILE A 141 -3.78 -14.46 -1.65
C ILE A 141 -4.11 -15.62 -2.60
N GLU A 142 -3.89 -16.87 -2.18
CA GLU A 142 -4.23 -18.04 -2.99
C GLU A 142 -5.70 -18.04 -3.43
N ALA A 143 -6.63 -17.75 -2.52
CA ALA A 143 -8.06 -17.66 -2.84
C ALA A 143 -8.36 -16.55 -3.86
N ALA A 144 -7.85 -15.33 -3.63
CA ALA A 144 -8.13 -14.16 -4.46
C ALA A 144 -7.66 -14.30 -5.93
N TYR A 145 -6.62 -15.11 -6.17
CA TYR A 145 -6.06 -15.29 -7.52
C TYR A 145 -6.43 -16.63 -8.17
N THR A 146 -6.86 -17.64 -7.41
CA THR A 146 -7.39 -18.89 -7.99
C THR A 146 -8.77 -18.67 -8.59
N GLU A 147 -9.68 -17.99 -7.88
CA GLU A 147 -11.05 -17.73 -8.35
C GLU A 147 -11.10 -16.90 -9.65
N ARG A 148 -10.07 -16.07 -9.88
CA ARG A 148 -9.94 -15.26 -11.10
C ARG A 148 -9.39 -16.02 -12.29
N ALA A 149 -8.79 -17.19 -12.10
CA ALA A 149 -8.35 -18.03 -13.21
C ALA A 149 -9.52 -18.81 -13.85
N GLU A 150 -10.66 -18.89 -13.15
CA GLU A 150 -11.84 -19.65 -13.57
C GLU A 150 -13.00 -18.78 -14.09
N ALA A 151 -12.89 -17.44 -13.97
CA ALA A 151 -13.88 -16.45 -14.41
C ALA A 151 -13.54 -15.87 -15.79
#